data_AF-A0A067C356-F1
#
_entry.id   AF-A0A067C356-F1
#
_cell.length_a   1.000
_cell.length_b   1.000
_cell.length_c   1.000
_cell.angle_alpha   90.00
_cell.angle_beta   90.00
_cell.angle_gamma   90.00
#
_symmetry.space_group_name_H-M   'P 1'
#
loop_
_entity.id
_entity.type
_entity.pdbx_description
1 polymer ?
#
loop_
_entity_poly.entity_id
_entity_poly.type
_entity_poly.pdbx_seq_one_letter_code
_entity_poly.pdbx_strand_id
1 'polypeptide(L)'
;MDASSFVLLHPAYTALDFLPAQAIALRTLSSLVAAYPPAFEDLETARLFPHLCRQLVRLNDASTYVTATVDLFLVVITPQPLVLCDLHELLPWAMTQLQKKRHQLAALRLLRACLCHAVPPPHLSVAGATQTALRSSGTLIDIAWLAVCHTNAAVATAAVQLWTAMRQVSDEGFVVDAIEQGCVTILFTHHPQFARTLLPTISDAVVSHLIKTLVVTTNALLQRNILVALLALLAHDPRKRCTLLDDGFSLVLQTTLRTSIKNSPQLLNDMLAAMRHLCETRSSLVVAECRLRLTQESTSPVALAIHDFTLRKALPKVRDLSVAQAVELIQVAHVLDLEPLTSCVMGAFGPRVSSELLPMALSLGAPAVAVACIDRLVEIANNSPTQWDVAADSVALILQSILLDSQQQ
;
A
#
# COMPACT_ATOMS: atom_id res chain seq x y z
N MET A 1 38.89 29.82 -18.90
CA MET A 1 37.63 29.22 -19.37
C MET A 1 36.60 29.49 -18.30
N ASP A 2 35.46 30.06 -18.67
CA ASP A 2 34.27 30.12 -17.80
C ASP A 2 33.72 28.70 -17.56
N ALA A 3 33.01 28.50 -16.44
CA ALA A 3 32.56 27.17 -16.03
C ALA A 3 31.55 26.55 -17.01
N SER A 4 30.74 27.38 -17.67
CA SER A 4 29.81 27.00 -18.74
C SER A 4 30.57 26.46 -19.96
N SER A 5 31.57 27.18 -20.48
CA SER A 5 32.35 26.69 -21.61
C SER A 5 33.22 25.49 -21.23
N PHE A 6 33.67 25.36 -19.99
CA PHE A 6 34.36 24.16 -19.52
C PHE A 6 33.47 22.90 -19.61
N VAL A 7 32.18 23.04 -19.30
CA VAL A 7 31.20 21.94 -19.43
C VAL A 7 30.84 21.67 -20.91
N LEU A 8 30.81 22.71 -21.75
CA LEU A 8 30.37 22.62 -23.15
C LEU A 8 31.45 22.21 -24.17
N LEU A 9 32.70 22.68 -24.02
CA LEU A 9 33.65 22.81 -25.15
C LEU A 9 34.59 21.63 -25.40
N HIS A 10 34.53 20.47 -24.72
CA HIS A 10 35.53 19.44 -25.01
C HIS A 10 35.00 18.00 -25.16
N PRO A 11 35.08 17.41 -26.36
CA PRO A 11 34.86 15.96 -26.56
C PRO A 11 35.93 15.08 -25.87
N ALA A 12 37.02 15.66 -25.35
CA ALA A 12 37.99 14.93 -24.52
C ALA A 12 37.57 14.83 -23.04
N TYR A 13 36.67 15.71 -22.57
CA TYR A 13 36.20 15.74 -21.18
C TYR A 13 34.88 14.98 -20.99
N THR A 14 34.29 14.46 -22.05
CA THR A 14 33.24 13.43 -21.97
C THR A 14 33.79 12.04 -21.62
N ALA A 15 35.12 11.90 -21.49
CA ALA A 15 35.75 10.72 -20.93
C ALA A 15 35.53 10.65 -19.40
N LEU A 16 35.37 9.44 -18.87
CA LEU A 16 35.08 9.18 -17.44
C LEU A 16 36.06 9.89 -16.48
N ASP A 17 37.29 10.15 -16.92
CA ASP A 17 38.37 10.72 -16.12
C ASP A 17 38.14 12.17 -15.68
N PHE A 18 37.26 12.92 -16.37
CA PHE A 18 37.01 14.35 -16.08
C PHE A 18 35.67 14.63 -15.40
N LEU A 19 34.89 13.58 -15.11
CA LEU A 19 33.61 13.70 -14.42
C LEU A 19 33.68 14.41 -13.06
N PRO A 20 34.73 14.24 -12.23
CA PRO A 20 34.83 14.99 -10.97
C PRO A 20 34.96 16.50 -11.19
N ALA A 21 35.76 16.92 -12.18
CA ALA A 21 35.94 18.34 -12.51
C ALA A 21 34.66 18.96 -13.07
N GLN A 22 33.93 18.21 -13.91
CA GLN A 22 32.61 18.63 -14.39
C GLN A 22 31.59 18.76 -13.25
N ALA A 23 31.56 17.81 -12.31
CA ALA A 23 30.67 17.90 -11.14
C ALA A 23 30.98 19.13 -10.28
N ILE A 24 32.26 19.50 -10.13
CA ILE A 24 32.65 20.74 -9.43
C ILE A 24 32.16 21.96 -10.21
N ALA A 25 32.38 22.02 -11.53
CA ALA A 25 31.91 23.11 -12.36
C ALA A 25 30.38 23.29 -12.24
N LEU A 26 29.62 22.19 -12.30
CA LEU A 26 28.16 22.21 -12.15
C LEU A 26 27.71 22.72 -10.78
N ARG A 27 28.41 22.34 -9.69
CA ARG A 27 28.12 22.86 -8.34
C ARG A 27 28.42 24.35 -8.23
N THR A 28 29.48 24.83 -8.87
CA THR A 28 29.81 26.26 -8.93
C THR A 28 28.74 27.03 -9.69
N LEU A 29 28.29 26.50 -10.83
CA LEU A 29 27.19 27.07 -11.60
C LEU A 29 25.88 27.08 -10.81
N SER A 30 25.57 26.01 -10.09
CA SER A 30 24.39 25.92 -9.22
C SER A 30 24.45 26.98 -8.11
N SER A 31 25.61 27.16 -7.48
CA SER A 31 25.82 28.19 -6.46
C SER A 31 25.71 29.61 -7.04
N LEU A 32 26.22 29.82 -8.26
CA LEU A 32 26.12 31.09 -8.96
C LEU A 32 24.67 31.46 -9.27
N VAL A 33 23.88 30.55 -9.84
CA VAL A 33 22.47 30.79 -10.15
C VAL A 33 21.65 30.99 -8.87
N ALA A 34 21.95 30.24 -7.80
CA ALA A 34 21.30 30.44 -6.50
C ALA A 34 21.56 31.84 -5.92
N ALA A 35 22.78 32.36 -6.07
CA ALA A 35 23.16 33.68 -5.57
C ALA A 35 22.76 34.83 -6.50
N TYR A 36 22.74 34.58 -7.82
CA TYR A 36 22.44 35.55 -8.85
C TYR A 36 21.59 34.89 -9.97
N PRO A 37 20.26 34.81 -9.79
CA PRO A 37 19.35 34.16 -10.74
C PRO A 37 19.47 34.61 -12.21
N PRO A 38 19.76 35.89 -12.53
CA PRO A 38 19.95 36.31 -13.91
C PRO A 38 21.12 35.64 -14.64
N ALA A 39 22.10 35.05 -13.92
CA ALA A 39 23.17 34.26 -14.56
C ALA A 39 22.62 33.10 -15.41
N PHE A 40 21.38 32.67 -15.18
CA PHE A 40 20.72 31.69 -16.04
C PHE A 40 20.72 32.09 -17.53
N GLU A 41 20.51 33.36 -17.87
CA GLU A 41 20.42 33.81 -19.26
C GLU A 41 21.74 33.57 -20.00
N ASP A 42 22.87 33.77 -19.33
CA ASP A 42 24.21 33.51 -19.86
C ASP A 42 24.46 31.99 -20.06
N LEU A 43 23.87 31.15 -19.20
CA LEU A 43 23.97 29.68 -19.32
C LEU A 43 23.08 29.14 -20.44
N GLU A 44 21.90 29.74 -20.64
CA GLU A 44 20.93 29.34 -21.65
C GLU A 44 21.37 29.76 -23.05
N THR A 45 21.90 30.98 -23.20
CA THR A 45 22.50 31.44 -24.47
C THR A 45 23.64 30.52 -24.94
N ALA A 46 24.38 29.91 -24.00
CA ALA A 46 25.41 28.92 -24.28
C ALA A 46 24.86 27.51 -24.60
N ARG A 47 23.53 27.29 -24.55
CA ARG A 47 22.85 26.00 -24.75
C ARG A 47 23.29 24.90 -23.77
N LEU A 48 23.55 25.27 -22.51
CA LEU A 48 24.00 24.34 -21.49
C LEU A 48 22.96 23.27 -21.15
N PHE A 49 21.69 23.63 -20.97
CA PHE A 49 20.66 22.72 -20.48
C PHE A 49 20.34 21.57 -21.46
N PRO A 50 20.15 21.81 -22.78
CA PRO A 50 20.01 20.71 -23.74
C PRO A 50 21.23 19.78 -23.78
N HIS A 51 22.44 20.31 -23.59
CA HIS A 51 23.65 19.50 -23.50
C HIS A 51 23.63 18.60 -22.26
N LEU A 52 23.29 19.16 -21.09
CA LEU A 52 23.22 18.42 -19.83
C LEU A 52 22.16 17.30 -19.88
N CYS A 53 21.00 17.54 -20.49
CA CYS A 53 19.99 16.51 -20.69
C CYS A 53 20.56 15.30 -21.46
N ARG A 54 21.26 15.56 -22.59
CA ARG A 54 21.88 14.49 -23.39
C ARG A 54 22.98 13.75 -22.63
N GLN A 55 23.80 14.47 -21.87
CA GLN A 55 24.89 13.87 -21.10
C GLN A 55 24.40 13.02 -19.95
N LEU A 56 23.35 13.46 -19.26
CA LEU A 56 22.78 12.76 -18.12
C LEU A 56 22.21 11.39 -18.52
N VAL A 57 21.67 11.26 -19.74
CA VAL A 57 21.27 9.96 -20.32
C VAL A 57 22.48 9.07 -20.62
N ARG A 58 23.59 9.65 -21.12
CA ARG A 58 24.81 8.91 -21.51
C ARG A 58 25.66 8.47 -20.32
N LEU A 59 25.83 9.34 -19.33
CA LEU A 59 26.73 9.17 -18.18
C LEU A 59 25.98 8.65 -16.95
N ASN A 60 25.00 7.76 -17.18
CA ASN A 60 24.03 7.35 -16.18
C ASN A 60 24.68 6.73 -14.93
N ASP A 61 25.84 6.08 -15.06
CA ASP A 61 26.48 5.40 -13.93
C ASP A 61 27.39 6.32 -13.07
N ALA A 62 27.58 7.57 -13.50
CA ALA A 62 28.40 8.57 -12.81
C ALA A 62 27.58 9.34 -11.75
N SER A 63 27.43 8.77 -10.55
CA SER A 63 26.56 9.32 -9.50
C SER A 63 26.86 10.78 -9.12
N THR A 64 28.14 11.15 -8.99
CA THR A 64 28.54 12.52 -8.63
C THR A 64 28.16 13.54 -9.69
N TYR A 65 28.31 13.20 -10.97
CA TYR A 65 27.88 14.02 -12.09
C TYR A 65 26.36 14.14 -12.13
N VAL A 66 25.65 13.01 -12.08
CA VAL A 66 24.17 12.99 -12.10
C VAL A 66 23.58 13.83 -10.98
N THR A 67 24.09 13.70 -9.75
CA THR A 67 23.62 14.52 -8.62
C THR A 67 23.88 16.00 -8.85
N ALA A 68 25.09 16.39 -9.29
CA ALA A 68 25.42 17.80 -9.52
C ALA A 68 24.56 18.42 -10.65
N THR A 69 24.30 17.66 -11.72
CA THR A 69 23.44 18.10 -12.83
C THR A 69 21.99 18.28 -12.38
N VAL A 70 21.43 17.32 -11.63
CA VAL A 70 20.06 17.43 -11.12
C VAL A 70 19.95 18.57 -10.10
N ASP A 71 20.92 18.75 -9.22
CA ASP A 71 20.92 19.87 -8.26
C ASP A 71 20.96 21.22 -8.98
N LEU A 72 21.73 21.36 -10.07
CA LEU A 72 21.71 22.56 -10.92
C LEU A 72 20.32 22.80 -11.51
N PHE A 73 19.68 21.77 -12.08
CA PHE A 73 18.32 21.90 -12.61
C PHE A 73 17.32 22.36 -11.55
N LEU A 74 17.34 21.76 -10.35
CA LEU A 74 16.43 22.10 -9.26
C LEU A 74 16.60 23.56 -8.79
N VAL A 75 17.83 24.07 -8.78
CA VAL A 75 18.09 25.48 -8.47
C VAL A 75 17.52 26.41 -9.55
N VAL A 76 17.68 26.04 -10.82
CA VAL A 76 17.27 26.87 -11.97
C VAL A 76 15.75 26.91 -12.15
N ILE A 77 15.04 25.82 -11.84
CA ILE A 77 13.58 25.74 -11.98
C ILE A 77 12.85 26.81 -11.15
N THR A 78 13.42 27.20 -10.01
CA THR A 78 12.78 28.18 -9.11
C THR A 78 12.67 29.57 -9.74
N PRO A 79 13.77 30.19 -10.24
CA PRO A 79 13.69 31.46 -10.97
C PRO A 79 13.18 31.32 -12.41
N GLN A 80 13.35 30.16 -13.05
CA GLN A 80 13.06 29.96 -14.47
C GLN A 80 12.30 28.64 -14.70
N PRO A 81 10.99 28.60 -14.42
CA PRO A 81 10.20 27.37 -14.46
C PRO A 81 9.99 26.83 -15.88
N LEU A 82 10.19 27.65 -16.93
CA LEU A 82 10.10 27.23 -18.33
C LEU A 82 11.12 26.14 -18.71
N VAL A 83 12.24 26.05 -17.99
CA VAL A 83 13.25 24.99 -18.17
C VAL A 83 12.63 23.60 -17.95
N LEU A 84 11.53 23.49 -17.22
CA LEU A 84 10.81 22.22 -17.04
C LEU A 84 10.29 21.65 -18.37
N CYS A 85 10.03 22.48 -19.38
CA CYS A 85 9.64 22.03 -20.71
C CYS A 85 10.76 21.20 -21.35
N ASP A 86 12.01 21.63 -21.22
CA ASP A 86 13.18 20.89 -21.74
C ASP A 86 13.49 19.66 -20.87
N LEU A 87 13.30 19.78 -19.56
CA LEU A 87 13.52 18.67 -18.62
C LEU A 87 12.45 17.58 -18.73
N HIS A 88 11.28 17.88 -19.31
CA HIS A 88 10.25 16.89 -19.55
C HIS A 88 10.74 15.74 -20.44
N GLU A 89 11.70 15.99 -21.35
CA GLU A 89 12.34 14.95 -22.15
C GLU A 89 13.11 13.92 -21.30
N LEU A 90 13.54 14.30 -20.08
CA LEU A 90 14.22 13.40 -19.14
C LEU A 90 13.27 12.55 -18.31
N LEU A 91 11.95 12.68 -18.49
CA LEU A 91 10.98 11.94 -17.70
C LEU A 91 11.11 10.41 -17.82
N PRO A 92 11.30 9.81 -19.01
CA PRO A 92 11.61 8.38 -19.14
C PRO A 92 12.87 7.99 -18.36
N TRP A 93 13.92 8.81 -18.45
CA TRP A 93 15.16 8.58 -17.70
C TRP A 93 14.90 8.61 -16.19
N ALA A 94 14.19 9.61 -15.69
CA ALA A 94 13.90 9.76 -14.26
C ALA A 94 13.10 8.57 -13.72
N MET A 95 12.10 8.09 -14.47
CA MET A 95 11.34 6.89 -14.13
C MET A 95 12.23 5.66 -14.04
N THR A 96 13.11 5.41 -15.02
CA THR A 96 14.04 4.26 -14.95
C THR A 96 15.04 4.36 -13.79
N GLN A 97 15.38 5.57 -13.33
CA GLN A 97 16.31 5.77 -12.23
C GLN A 97 15.71 5.48 -10.84
N LEU A 98 14.39 5.35 -10.71
CA LEU A 98 13.75 4.92 -9.46
C LEU A 98 14.19 3.51 -9.03
N GLN A 99 14.57 2.67 -10.00
CA GLN A 99 15.10 1.32 -9.73
C GLN A 99 16.59 1.31 -9.36
N LYS A 100 17.32 2.41 -9.61
CA LYS A 100 18.75 2.50 -9.33
C LYS A 100 19.01 3.18 -7.99
N LYS A 101 19.44 2.40 -6.99
CA LYS A 101 19.77 2.88 -5.62
C LYS A 101 20.60 4.18 -5.56
N ARG A 102 21.53 4.37 -6.50
CA ARG A 102 22.42 5.55 -6.54
C ARG A 102 21.74 6.83 -7.02
N HIS A 103 20.67 6.73 -7.79
CA HIS A 103 20.04 7.87 -8.47
C HIS A 103 18.60 8.13 -8.01
N GLN A 104 18.03 7.25 -7.20
CA GLN A 104 16.67 7.36 -6.65
C GLN A 104 16.37 8.76 -6.09
N LEU A 105 17.24 9.33 -5.25
CA LEU A 105 17.00 10.64 -4.67
C LEU A 105 16.93 11.75 -5.73
N ALA A 106 17.84 11.72 -6.71
CA ALA A 106 17.88 12.71 -7.78
C ALA A 106 16.64 12.58 -8.68
N ALA A 107 16.26 11.36 -9.04
CA ALA A 107 15.08 11.05 -9.83
C ALA A 107 13.79 11.52 -9.15
N LEU A 108 13.61 11.20 -7.86
CA LEU A 108 12.44 11.60 -7.08
C LEU A 108 12.30 13.12 -6.98
N ARG A 109 13.42 13.84 -6.78
CA ARG A 109 13.41 15.31 -6.74
C ARG A 109 13.05 15.92 -8.08
N LEU A 110 13.60 15.39 -9.18
CA LEU A 110 13.30 15.86 -10.53
C LEU A 110 11.82 15.64 -10.88
N LEU A 111 11.29 14.44 -10.63
CA LEU A 111 9.87 14.12 -10.85
C LEU A 111 8.95 15.03 -10.01
N ARG A 112 9.33 15.32 -8.76
CA ARG A 112 8.57 16.22 -7.90
C ARG A 112 8.57 17.63 -8.45
N ALA A 113 9.70 18.12 -8.95
CA ALA A 113 9.79 19.45 -9.54
C ALA A 113 8.86 19.58 -10.76
N CYS A 114 8.83 18.57 -11.64
CA CYS A 114 7.91 18.54 -12.79
C CYS A 114 6.42 18.56 -12.39
N LEU A 115 6.06 18.08 -11.19
CA LEU A 115 4.67 18.11 -10.70
C LEU A 115 4.31 19.39 -9.96
N CYS A 116 5.23 19.96 -9.19
CA CYS A 116 4.91 21.05 -8.25
C CYS A 116 4.99 22.45 -8.87
N HIS A 117 5.82 22.63 -9.89
CA HIS A 117 6.04 23.95 -10.47
C HIS A 117 5.05 24.20 -11.60
N ALA A 118 4.11 25.12 -11.36
CA ALA A 118 3.19 25.59 -12.38
C ALA A 118 3.91 26.58 -13.30
N VAL A 119 3.92 26.30 -14.61
CA VAL A 119 4.37 27.22 -15.65
C VAL A 119 3.12 27.96 -16.18
N PRO A 120 3.00 29.29 -16.00
CA PRO A 120 2.01 30.07 -16.73
C PRO A 120 2.51 30.34 -18.16
N PRO A 121 1.67 30.21 -19.20
CA PRO A 121 0.26 29.78 -19.19
C PRO A 121 0.07 28.27 -18.96
N PRO A 122 -1.08 27.83 -18.39
CA PRO A 122 -1.29 26.48 -17.86
C PRO A 122 -1.13 25.33 -18.87
N HIS A 123 -1.20 25.59 -20.19
CA HIS A 123 -0.94 24.58 -21.22
C HIS A 123 0.55 24.20 -21.36
N LEU A 124 1.46 25.02 -20.80
CA LEU A 124 2.89 24.70 -20.69
C LEU A 124 3.22 23.94 -19.39
N SER A 125 2.21 23.67 -18.55
CA SER A 125 2.42 22.86 -17.35
C SER A 125 2.75 21.42 -17.73
N VAL A 126 3.94 20.97 -17.34
CA VAL A 126 4.37 19.58 -17.52
C VAL A 126 3.80 18.65 -16.44
N ALA A 127 3.08 19.17 -15.45
CA ALA A 127 2.56 18.39 -14.32
C ALA A 127 1.57 17.30 -14.77
N GLY A 128 0.61 17.64 -15.64
CA GLY A 128 -0.37 16.66 -16.15
C GLY A 128 0.27 15.56 -17.01
N ALA A 129 1.21 15.93 -17.88
CA ALA A 129 1.97 14.96 -18.68
C ALA A 129 2.84 14.06 -17.79
N THR A 130 3.49 14.64 -16.78
CA THR A 130 4.31 13.91 -15.80
C THR A 130 3.47 12.91 -15.02
N GLN A 131 2.31 13.34 -14.53
CA GLN A 131 1.38 12.48 -13.81
C GLN A 131 0.88 11.34 -14.68
N THR A 132 0.46 11.62 -15.92
CA THR A 132 0.00 10.61 -16.88
C THR A 132 1.09 9.56 -17.15
N ALA A 133 2.33 10.00 -17.28
CA ALA A 133 3.45 9.10 -17.51
C ALA A 133 3.78 8.24 -16.28
N LEU A 134 3.72 8.81 -15.06
CA LEU A 134 3.89 8.03 -13.81
C LEU A 134 2.79 6.98 -13.64
N ARG A 135 1.55 7.34 -13.98
CA ARG A 135 0.39 6.43 -13.93
C ARG A 135 0.52 5.27 -14.91
N SER A 136 0.87 5.57 -16.16
CA SER A 136 0.92 4.56 -17.24
C SER A 136 2.18 3.68 -17.25
N SER A 137 3.24 4.08 -16.55
CA SER A 137 4.53 3.36 -16.53
C SER A 137 4.65 2.28 -15.45
N GLY A 138 3.66 2.16 -14.56
CA GLY A 138 3.76 1.27 -13.41
C GLY A 138 4.70 1.77 -12.31
N THR A 139 5.13 3.03 -12.35
CA THR A 139 6.09 3.58 -11.36
C THR A 139 5.45 4.00 -10.05
N LEU A 140 4.11 4.02 -9.95
CA LEU A 140 3.43 4.36 -8.70
C LEU A 140 3.78 3.37 -7.59
N ILE A 141 3.86 2.07 -7.93
CA ILE A 141 4.22 1.03 -6.94
C ILE A 141 5.67 1.19 -6.48
N ASP A 142 6.58 1.59 -7.37
CA ASP A 142 7.97 1.86 -7.03
C ASP A 142 8.08 3.03 -6.06
N ILE A 143 7.34 4.11 -6.34
CA ILE A 143 7.30 5.29 -5.46
C ILE A 143 6.71 4.90 -4.09
N ALA A 144 5.62 4.13 -4.06
CA ALA A 144 5.01 3.66 -2.82
C ALA A 144 5.97 2.79 -2.01
N TRP A 145 6.71 1.88 -2.67
CA TRP A 145 7.71 1.05 -2.03
C TRP A 145 8.90 1.88 -1.51
N LEU A 146 9.38 2.86 -2.28
CA LEU A 146 10.45 3.76 -1.85
C LEU A 146 10.03 4.63 -0.66
N ALA A 147 8.77 5.06 -0.60
CA ALA A 147 8.23 5.84 0.51
C ALA A 147 8.16 5.06 1.83
N VAL A 148 8.12 3.72 1.75
CA VAL A 148 7.75 2.85 2.88
C VAL A 148 8.88 1.93 3.32
N CYS A 149 9.54 1.27 2.38
CA CYS A 149 10.48 0.19 2.64
C CYS A 149 11.95 0.62 2.52
N HIS A 150 12.23 1.86 2.12
CA HIS A 150 13.59 2.29 1.80
C HIS A 150 14.39 2.65 3.07
N THR A 151 15.63 2.15 3.16
CA THR A 151 16.49 2.35 4.34
C THR A 151 17.06 3.76 4.47
N ASN A 152 17.28 4.45 3.35
CA ASN A 152 17.71 5.85 3.36
C ASN A 152 16.52 6.79 3.58
N ALA A 153 16.50 7.47 4.73
CA ALA A 153 15.45 8.42 5.11
C ALA A 153 15.26 9.54 4.08
N ALA A 154 16.32 10.06 3.45
CA ALA A 154 16.19 11.11 2.46
C ALA A 154 15.42 10.66 1.21
N VAL A 155 15.62 9.40 0.79
CA VAL A 155 14.89 8.79 -0.34
C VAL A 155 13.44 8.55 0.05
N ALA A 156 13.20 7.98 1.24
CA ALA A 156 11.85 7.74 1.74
C ALA A 156 11.05 9.05 1.84
N THR A 157 11.62 10.09 2.44
CA THR A 157 11.01 11.41 2.53
C THR A 157 10.77 12.03 1.15
N ALA A 158 11.70 11.90 0.21
CA ALA A 158 11.50 12.41 -1.16
C ALA A 158 10.36 11.67 -1.90
N ALA A 159 10.23 10.35 -1.72
CA ALA A 159 9.15 9.57 -2.30
C ALA A 159 7.79 9.91 -1.67
N VAL A 160 7.73 10.08 -0.35
CA VAL A 160 6.57 10.61 0.40
C VAL A 160 6.16 11.98 -0.17
N GLN A 161 7.11 12.90 -0.36
CA GLN A 161 6.84 14.22 -0.92
C GLN A 161 6.33 14.15 -2.38
N LEU A 162 6.90 13.27 -3.20
CA LEU A 162 6.42 13.03 -4.56
C LEU A 162 4.99 12.50 -4.56
N TRP A 163 4.68 11.53 -3.70
CA TRP A 163 3.33 10.99 -3.52
C TRP A 163 2.32 12.08 -3.14
N THR A 164 2.68 12.96 -2.20
CA THR A 164 1.82 14.09 -1.83
C THR A 164 1.61 15.08 -2.97
N ALA A 165 2.61 15.33 -3.80
CA ALA A 165 2.50 16.21 -4.95
C ALA A 165 1.58 15.63 -6.02
N MET A 166 1.70 14.33 -6.33
CA MET A 166 0.80 13.65 -7.28
C MET A 166 -0.66 13.75 -6.87
N ARG A 167 -0.94 13.65 -5.56
CA ARG A 167 -2.29 13.78 -5.01
C ARG A 167 -2.88 15.18 -5.14
N GLN A 168 -2.06 16.23 -5.17
CA GLN A 168 -2.58 17.60 -5.34
C GLN A 168 -3.12 17.85 -6.74
N VAL A 169 -2.64 17.08 -7.73
CA VAL A 169 -3.03 17.18 -9.14
C VAL A 169 -3.89 15.96 -9.54
N SER A 170 -4.31 15.11 -8.60
CA SER A 170 -4.97 13.83 -8.90
C SER A 170 -6.45 13.97 -9.24
N ASP A 171 -6.86 13.22 -10.26
CA ASP A 171 -8.24 12.92 -10.61
C ASP A 171 -8.67 11.55 -10.03
N GLU A 172 -9.92 11.15 -10.29
CA GLU A 172 -10.43 9.83 -9.92
C GLU A 172 -9.62 8.69 -10.56
N GLY A 173 -9.08 8.91 -11.76
CA GLY A 173 -8.27 7.92 -12.46
C GLY A 173 -6.95 7.61 -11.75
N PHE A 174 -6.30 8.58 -11.12
CA PHE A 174 -5.12 8.35 -10.30
C PHE A 174 -5.41 7.39 -9.14
N VAL A 175 -6.59 7.52 -8.51
CA VAL A 175 -6.98 6.65 -7.39
C VAL A 175 -7.19 5.21 -7.88
N VAL A 176 -7.81 5.04 -9.05
CA VAL A 176 -7.93 3.73 -9.71
C VAL A 176 -6.54 3.15 -9.98
N ASP A 177 -5.65 3.88 -10.65
CA ASP A 177 -4.31 3.37 -11.00
C ASP A 177 -3.48 3.02 -9.75
N ALA A 178 -3.58 3.81 -8.68
CA ALA A 178 -2.91 3.54 -7.41
C ALA A 178 -3.44 2.25 -6.74
N ILE A 179 -4.74 1.99 -6.84
CA ILE A 179 -5.36 0.74 -6.37
C ILE A 179 -4.90 -0.42 -7.25
N GLU A 180 -5.03 -0.31 -8.56
CA GLU A 180 -4.71 -1.40 -9.50
C GLU A 180 -3.24 -1.81 -9.41
N GLN A 181 -2.32 -0.86 -9.20
CA GLN A 181 -0.90 -1.14 -9.01
C GLN A 181 -0.55 -1.67 -7.60
N GLY A 182 -1.49 -1.70 -6.65
CA GLY A 182 -1.29 -2.24 -5.31
C GLY A 182 -0.62 -1.28 -4.32
N CYS A 183 -0.56 0.01 -4.64
CA CYS A 183 0.05 1.03 -3.78
C CYS A 183 -0.71 1.15 -2.45
N VAL A 184 -2.02 0.98 -2.51
CA VAL A 184 -2.92 1.12 -1.35
C VAL A 184 -2.55 0.17 -0.22
N THR A 185 -2.29 -1.11 -0.51
CA THR A 185 -1.87 -2.09 0.50
C THR A 185 -0.56 -1.68 1.20
N ILE A 186 0.43 -1.23 0.43
CA ILE A 186 1.73 -0.80 0.96
C ILE A 186 1.57 0.45 1.84
N LEU A 187 0.75 1.41 1.39
CA LEU A 187 0.52 2.66 2.10
C LEU A 187 -0.29 2.44 3.39
N PHE A 188 -1.27 1.53 3.40
CA PHE A 188 -2.03 1.22 4.62
C PHE A 188 -1.17 0.66 5.74
N THR A 189 -0.30 -0.29 5.40
CA THR A 189 0.52 -1.00 6.40
C THR A 189 1.53 -0.07 7.07
N HIS A 190 2.03 0.94 6.36
CA HIS A 190 3.19 1.70 6.82
C HIS A 190 2.98 3.22 6.93
N HIS A 191 2.04 3.80 6.19
CA HIS A 191 1.67 5.22 6.25
C HIS A 191 0.14 5.39 6.29
N PRO A 192 -0.52 4.99 7.39
CA PRO A 192 -1.99 5.01 7.48
C PRO A 192 -2.59 6.40 7.27
N GLN A 193 -1.81 7.47 7.48
CA GLN A 193 -2.22 8.83 7.16
C GLN A 193 -2.46 9.04 5.66
N PHE A 194 -1.63 8.49 4.78
CA PHE A 194 -1.87 8.58 3.33
C PHE A 194 -3.13 7.85 2.92
N ALA A 195 -3.30 6.65 3.46
CA ALA A 195 -4.49 5.85 3.25
C ALA A 195 -5.76 6.61 3.70
N ARG A 196 -5.76 7.18 4.92
CA ARG A 196 -6.86 8.01 5.45
C ARG A 196 -7.21 9.21 4.57
N THR A 197 -6.24 9.70 3.80
CA THR A 197 -6.47 10.84 2.91
C THR A 197 -6.88 10.45 1.48
N LEU A 198 -6.55 9.22 1.05
CA LEU A 198 -6.87 8.68 -0.28
C LEU A 198 -8.28 8.04 -0.31
N LEU A 199 -8.71 7.41 0.77
CA LEU A 199 -10.00 6.69 0.79
C LEU A 199 -11.24 7.59 0.73
N PRO A 200 -11.27 8.78 1.38
CA PRO A 200 -12.42 9.66 1.29
C PRO A 200 -12.64 10.19 -0.13
N THR A 201 -11.56 10.27 -0.94
CA THR A 201 -11.63 10.76 -2.33
C THR A 201 -12.16 9.72 -3.32
N ILE A 202 -12.38 8.47 -2.90
CA ILE A 202 -12.98 7.43 -3.75
C ILE A 202 -14.47 7.72 -3.93
N SER A 203 -14.92 8.11 -5.12
CA SER A 203 -16.35 8.28 -5.40
C SER A 203 -17.06 6.93 -5.65
N ASP A 204 -18.39 6.94 -5.68
CA ASP A 204 -19.18 5.76 -6.06
C ASP A 204 -18.91 5.31 -7.51
N ALA A 205 -18.50 6.24 -8.38
CA ALA A 205 -18.10 5.93 -9.75
C ALA A 205 -16.80 5.11 -9.78
N VAL A 206 -15.79 5.49 -8.98
CA VAL A 206 -14.54 4.74 -8.81
C VAL A 206 -14.84 3.35 -8.26
N VAL A 207 -15.68 3.26 -7.22
CA VAL A 207 -16.14 1.99 -6.67
C VAL A 207 -16.78 1.09 -7.74
N SER A 208 -17.74 1.62 -8.50
CA SER A 208 -18.43 0.86 -9.55
C SER A 208 -17.45 0.38 -10.62
N HIS A 209 -16.48 1.20 -10.99
CA HIS A 209 -15.42 0.83 -11.92
C HIS A 209 -14.58 -0.33 -11.37
N LEU A 210 -14.08 -0.21 -10.13
CA LEU A 210 -13.28 -1.25 -9.48
C LEU A 210 -14.03 -2.59 -9.38
N ILE A 211 -15.32 -2.58 -9.04
CA ILE A 211 -16.15 -3.79 -9.00
C ILE A 211 -16.30 -4.40 -10.39
N LYS A 212 -16.55 -3.60 -11.42
CA LYS A 212 -16.61 -4.09 -12.81
C LYS A 212 -15.28 -4.71 -13.25
N THR A 213 -14.16 -4.04 -12.95
CA THR A 213 -12.82 -4.55 -13.24
C THR A 213 -12.56 -5.86 -12.50
N LEU A 214 -12.93 -5.96 -11.21
CA LEU A 214 -12.80 -7.17 -10.41
C LEU A 214 -13.56 -8.37 -11.00
N VAL A 215 -14.76 -8.15 -11.54
CA VAL A 215 -15.59 -9.20 -12.16
C VAL A 215 -15.02 -9.68 -13.50
N VAL A 216 -14.48 -8.77 -14.30
CA VAL A 216 -14.04 -9.07 -15.67
C VAL A 216 -12.59 -9.53 -15.72
N THR A 217 -11.74 -9.06 -14.80
CA THR A 217 -10.30 -9.32 -14.87
C THR A 217 -9.96 -10.77 -14.54
N THR A 218 -9.03 -11.35 -15.30
CA THR A 218 -8.44 -12.67 -15.07
C THR A 218 -7.10 -12.58 -14.33
N ASN A 219 -6.57 -11.37 -14.11
CA ASN A 219 -5.30 -11.16 -13.45
C ASN A 219 -5.46 -11.26 -11.93
N ALA A 220 -4.99 -12.36 -11.34
CA ALA A 220 -5.08 -12.63 -9.91
C ALA A 220 -4.42 -11.53 -9.03
N LEU A 221 -3.35 -10.88 -9.50
CA LEU A 221 -2.71 -9.78 -8.78
C LEU A 221 -3.60 -8.53 -8.79
N LEU A 222 -4.21 -8.22 -9.94
CA LEU A 222 -5.15 -7.11 -10.05
C LEU A 222 -6.41 -7.35 -9.19
N GLN A 223 -6.96 -8.58 -9.25
CA GLN A 223 -8.07 -8.99 -8.39
C GLN A 223 -7.74 -8.78 -6.90
N ARG A 224 -6.56 -9.22 -6.48
CA ARG A 224 -6.05 -9.03 -5.12
C ARG A 224 -6.00 -7.55 -4.73
N ASN A 225 -5.35 -6.74 -5.56
CA ASN A 225 -5.13 -5.32 -5.26
C ASN A 225 -6.44 -4.55 -5.11
N ILE A 226 -7.38 -4.76 -6.04
CA ILE A 226 -8.70 -4.14 -6.00
C ILE A 226 -9.46 -4.58 -4.75
N LEU A 227 -9.47 -5.88 -4.47
CA LEU A 227 -10.27 -6.43 -3.39
C LEU A 227 -9.76 -5.97 -2.01
N VAL A 228 -8.44 -5.96 -1.79
CA VAL A 228 -7.84 -5.43 -0.55
C VAL A 228 -8.17 -3.95 -0.37
N ALA A 229 -8.10 -3.15 -1.44
CA ALA A 229 -8.45 -1.74 -1.39
C ALA A 229 -9.93 -1.50 -1.03
N LEU A 230 -10.85 -2.28 -1.61
CA LEU A 230 -12.29 -2.18 -1.31
C LEU A 230 -12.60 -2.59 0.14
N LEU A 231 -11.96 -3.65 0.65
CA LEU A 231 -12.09 -4.04 2.05
C LEU A 231 -11.56 -2.98 3.01
N ALA A 232 -10.42 -2.35 2.67
CA ALA A 232 -9.87 -1.27 3.48
C ALA A 232 -10.74 0.00 3.42
N LEU A 233 -11.34 0.30 2.27
CA LEU A 233 -12.34 1.38 2.14
C LEU A 233 -13.53 1.15 3.06
N LEU A 234 -14.08 -0.07 3.07
CA LEU A 234 -15.14 -0.45 4.00
C LEU A 234 -14.69 -0.32 5.47
N ALA A 235 -13.44 -0.65 5.79
CA ALA A 235 -12.91 -0.51 7.14
C ALA A 235 -12.86 0.95 7.61
N HIS A 236 -12.58 1.90 6.71
CA HIS A 236 -12.33 3.30 7.04
C HIS A 236 -13.49 4.26 6.78
N ASP A 237 -14.42 3.96 5.87
CA ASP A 237 -15.56 4.81 5.55
C ASP A 237 -16.89 4.10 5.89
N PRO A 238 -17.46 4.34 7.08
CA PRO A 238 -18.70 3.69 7.51
C PRO A 238 -19.92 4.08 6.66
N ARG A 239 -19.89 5.21 5.94
CA ARG A 239 -21.00 5.64 5.08
C ARG A 239 -21.07 4.81 3.81
N LYS A 240 -19.90 4.45 3.26
CA LYS A 240 -19.81 3.59 2.08
C LYS A 240 -20.10 2.13 2.39
N ARG A 241 -20.09 1.70 3.66
CA ARG A 241 -20.49 0.34 4.04
C ARG A 241 -21.90 0.01 3.57
N CYS A 242 -22.86 0.91 3.78
CA CYS A 242 -24.26 0.65 3.43
C CYS A 242 -24.50 0.65 1.91
N THR A 243 -23.68 1.35 1.12
CA THR A 243 -23.82 1.42 -0.35
C THR A 243 -23.00 0.36 -1.09
N LEU A 244 -21.89 -0.09 -0.53
CA LEU A 244 -21.03 -1.12 -1.10
C LEU A 244 -21.50 -2.53 -0.76
N LEU A 245 -22.19 -2.73 0.37
CA LEU A 245 -22.65 -4.06 0.82
C LEU A 245 -24.01 -4.43 0.25
N ASP A 246 -24.26 -4.05 -1.00
CA ASP A 246 -25.39 -4.57 -1.76
C ASP A 246 -25.13 -6.02 -2.16
N ASP A 247 -26.21 -6.79 -2.41
CA ASP A 247 -26.17 -8.22 -2.75
C ASP A 247 -25.16 -8.56 -3.87
N GLY A 248 -24.95 -7.64 -4.81
CA GLY A 248 -24.00 -7.80 -5.90
C GLY A 248 -22.53 -7.84 -5.45
N PHE A 249 -22.12 -6.98 -4.53
CA PHE A 249 -20.73 -6.98 -4.03
C PHE A 249 -20.47 -8.18 -3.12
N SER A 250 -21.45 -8.53 -2.29
CA SER A 250 -21.41 -9.74 -1.45
C SER A 250 -21.22 -11.00 -2.30
N LEU A 251 -21.95 -11.12 -3.41
CA LEU A 251 -21.80 -12.23 -4.36
C LEU A 251 -20.40 -12.23 -5.02
N VAL A 252 -19.88 -11.07 -5.43
CA VAL A 252 -18.54 -10.96 -6.01
C VAL A 252 -17.47 -11.38 -5.00
N LEU A 253 -17.58 -10.93 -3.74
CA LEU A 253 -16.65 -11.29 -2.69
C LEU A 253 -16.69 -12.80 -2.38
N GLN A 254 -17.87 -13.41 -2.34
CA GLN A 254 -18.05 -14.86 -2.19
C GLN A 254 -17.46 -15.65 -3.36
N THR A 255 -17.66 -15.17 -4.58
CA THR A 255 -17.18 -15.85 -5.80
C THR A 255 -15.67 -15.79 -5.87
N THR A 256 -15.07 -14.62 -5.59
CA THR A 256 -13.63 -14.42 -5.54
C THR A 256 -12.98 -15.20 -4.40
N LEU A 257 -13.60 -15.27 -3.22
CA LEU A 257 -13.13 -16.16 -2.13
C LEU A 257 -13.10 -17.62 -2.57
N ARG A 258 -14.16 -18.09 -3.22
CA ARG A 258 -14.30 -19.49 -3.64
C ARG A 258 -13.28 -19.91 -4.69
N THR A 259 -12.92 -19.01 -5.60
CA THR A 259 -11.88 -19.24 -6.61
C THR A 259 -10.47 -19.11 -6.02
N SER A 260 -10.27 -18.18 -5.08
CA SER A 260 -8.97 -17.90 -4.47
C SER A 260 -8.52 -18.98 -3.49
N ILE A 261 -9.43 -19.55 -2.70
CA ILE A 261 -9.13 -20.67 -1.77
C ILE A 261 -8.53 -21.87 -2.52
N LYS A 262 -8.91 -22.08 -3.78
CA LYS A 262 -8.39 -23.20 -4.60
C LYS A 262 -7.04 -22.90 -5.24
N ASN A 263 -6.71 -21.63 -5.48
CA ASN A 263 -5.67 -21.24 -6.45
C ASN A 263 -4.62 -20.27 -5.89
N SER A 264 -4.86 -19.57 -4.78
CA SER A 264 -3.95 -18.55 -4.22
C SER A 264 -4.10 -18.39 -2.70
N PRO A 265 -3.31 -19.12 -1.88
CA PRO A 265 -3.36 -19.02 -0.42
C PRO A 265 -2.96 -17.63 0.11
N GLN A 266 -2.17 -16.88 -0.65
CA GLN A 266 -1.72 -15.54 -0.25
C GLN A 266 -2.85 -14.51 -0.33
N LEU A 267 -3.70 -14.61 -1.37
CA LEU A 267 -4.91 -13.79 -1.48
C LEU A 267 -5.89 -14.07 -0.33
N LEU A 268 -6.04 -15.33 0.09
CA LEU A 268 -6.84 -15.67 1.26
C LEU A 268 -6.31 -14.98 2.53
N ASN A 269 -5.00 -15.01 2.78
CA ASN A 269 -4.42 -14.36 3.96
C ASN A 269 -4.61 -12.83 3.94
N ASP A 270 -4.44 -12.17 2.79
CA ASP A 270 -4.65 -10.72 2.71
C ASP A 270 -6.13 -10.34 2.88
N MET A 271 -7.04 -11.19 2.39
CA MET A 271 -8.48 -11.03 2.61
C MET A 271 -8.83 -11.15 4.09
N LEU A 272 -8.30 -12.17 4.77
CA LEU A 272 -8.50 -12.36 6.20
C LEU A 272 -7.92 -11.19 7.01
N ALA A 273 -6.73 -10.70 6.65
CA ALA A 273 -6.13 -9.53 7.28
C ALA A 273 -6.96 -8.25 7.08
N ALA A 274 -7.46 -8.01 5.86
CA ALA A 274 -8.31 -6.85 5.57
C ALA A 274 -9.68 -6.95 6.29
N MET A 275 -10.24 -8.16 6.37
CA MET A 275 -11.46 -8.43 7.14
C MET A 275 -11.22 -8.22 8.63
N ARG A 276 -10.11 -8.73 9.19
CA ARG A 276 -9.70 -8.50 10.58
C ARG A 276 -9.57 -7.01 10.88
N HIS A 277 -8.93 -6.24 10.00
CA HIS A 277 -8.82 -4.80 10.16
C HIS A 277 -10.19 -4.10 10.14
N LEU A 278 -11.12 -4.54 9.30
CA LEU A 278 -12.51 -4.04 9.28
C LEU A 278 -13.24 -4.32 10.61
N CYS A 279 -12.89 -5.43 11.27
CA CYS A 279 -13.40 -5.81 12.57
C CYS A 279 -12.76 -5.00 13.72
N GLU A 280 -11.45 -4.75 13.65
CA GLU A 280 -10.71 -3.98 14.66
C GLU A 280 -11.01 -2.47 14.60
N THR A 281 -11.30 -1.89 13.43
CA THR A 281 -11.80 -0.50 13.38
C THR A 281 -13.20 -0.34 13.98
N ARG A 282 -14.01 -1.40 14.10
CA ARG A 282 -15.29 -1.34 14.85
C ARG A 282 -15.07 -1.10 16.34
N SER A 283 -14.07 -1.73 16.96
CA SER A 283 -13.90 -1.63 18.43
C SER A 283 -13.43 -0.26 18.90
N SER A 284 -12.68 0.51 18.07
CA SER A 284 -12.29 1.89 18.45
C SER A 284 -13.36 2.96 18.16
N LEU A 285 -14.18 2.78 17.12
CA LEU A 285 -15.24 3.74 16.76
C LEU A 285 -16.50 3.62 17.64
N VAL A 286 -16.69 2.49 18.33
CA VAL A 286 -17.76 2.31 19.33
C VAL A 286 -17.53 3.15 20.60
N VAL A 287 -16.31 3.65 20.85
CA VAL A 287 -16.00 4.42 22.06
C VAL A 287 -16.18 5.94 21.86
N ALA A 288 -16.08 6.48 20.64
CA ALA A 288 -15.96 7.93 20.46
C ALA A 288 -17.22 8.66 19.99
N GLU A 289 -17.97 8.19 18.98
CA GLU A 289 -18.99 9.06 18.37
C GLU A 289 -20.01 8.27 17.55
N CYS A 290 -21.00 7.65 18.23
CA CYS A 290 -22.35 7.44 17.70
C CYS A 290 -23.24 6.75 18.74
N ARG A 291 -23.98 7.56 19.53
CA ARG A 291 -25.29 7.16 20.08
C ARG A 291 -26.36 7.14 18.97
N LEU A 292 -26.03 6.61 17.80
CA LEU A 292 -27.02 6.15 16.84
C LEU A 292 -27.15 4.67 17.11
N ARG A 293 -28.31 4.28 17.65
CA ARG A 293 -28.76 2.90 17.75
C ARG A 293 -28.71 2.29 16.35
N LEU A 294 -27.55 1.72 15.99
CA LEU A 294 -27.45 0.78 14.89
C LEU A 294 -28.12 -0.49 15.41
N THR A 295 -29.40 -0.60 15.10
CA THR A 295 -30.18 -1.82 15.26
C THR A 295 -29.47 -2.98 14.54
N GLN A 296 -29.74 -4.21 14.99
CA GLN A 296 -29.26 -5.51 14.47
C GLN A 296 -29.31 -5.70 12.93
N GLU A 297 -29.84 -4.74 12.18
CA GLU A 297 -30.02 -4.80 10.72
C GLU A 297 -28.77 -4.38 9.92
N SER A 298 -27.80 -3.68 10.53
CA SER A 298 -26.63 -3.13 9.81
C SER A 298 -25.34 -3.95 9.95
N THR A 299 -25.27 -4.87 10.92
CA THR A 299 -24.25 -5.92 11.00
C THR A 299 -24.53 -7.08 10.06
N SER A 300 -25.75 -7.11 9.51
CA SER A 300 -26.37 -8.21 8.80
C SER A 300 -25.70 -8.57 7.47
N PRO A 301 -25.34 -7.70 6.51
CA PRO A 301 -24.98 -8.17 5.16
C PRO A 301 -23.57 -8.75 5.02
N VAL A 302 -22.54 -8.27 5.74
CA VAL A 302 -21.20 -8.91 5.75
C VAL A 302 -21.23 -10.18 6.58
N ALA A 303 -21.89 -10.13 7.74
CA ALA A 303 -22.09 -11.30 8.57
C ALA A 303 -22.94 -12.35 7.84
N LEU A 304 -24.00 -11.96 7.12
CA LEU A 304 -24.83 -12.79 6.24
C LEU A 304 -24.06 -13.26 5.03
N ALA A 305 -23.18 -12.46 4.41
CA ALA A 305 -22.37 -12.91 3.29
C ALA A 305 -21.35 -13.97 3.72
N ILE A 306 -20.79 -13.83 4.93
CA ILE A 306 -19.90 -14.84 5.55
C ILE A 306 -20.73 -16.02 6.12
N HIS A 307 -21.95 -15.78 6.59
CA HIS A 307 -22.89 -16.78 7.07
C HIS A 307 -23.47 -17.63 5.92
N ASP A 308 -23.81 -17.04 4.79
CA ASP A 308 -24.21 -17.73 3.55
C ASP A 308 -23.02 -18.47 2.95
N PHE A 309 -21.81 -17.89 3.00
CA PHE A 309 -20.57 -18.56 2.62
C PHE A 309 -20.29 -19.81 3.47
N THR A 310 -20.64 -19.78 4.76
CA THR A 310 -20.47 -20.90 5.71
C THR A 310 -21.61 -21.92 5.66
N LEU A 311 -22.86 -21.47 5.47
CA LEU A 311 -24.04 -22.32 5.40
C LEU A 311 -24.16 -23.10 4.07
N ARG A 312 -23.75 -22.53 2.93
CA ARG A 312 -23.96 -23.14 1.59
C ARG A 312 -22.93 -24.20 1.18
N LYS A 313 -22.30 -24.90 2.14
CA LYS A 313 -21.30 -25.98 1.87
C LYS A 313 -20.16 -25.53 0.95
N ALA A 314 -19.77 -24.26 1.01
CA ALA A 314 -18.79 -23.65 0.11
C ALA A 314 -17.40 -23.44 0.73
N LEU A 315 -17.18 -23.83 1.99
CA LEU A 315 -15.83 -24.11 2.51
C LEU A 315 -15.37 -25.45 1.92
N PRO A 316 -14.44 -25.49 0.94
CA PRO A 316 -13.77 -26.73 0.61
C PRO A 316 -12.96 -27.09 1.85
N LYS A 317 -13.41 -28.14 2.54
CA LYS A 317 -12.72 -28.82 3.66
C LYS A 317 -11.96 -27.86 4.57
N VAL A 318 -12.64 -27.31 5.58
CA VAL A 318 -11.99 -26.64 6.73
C VAL A 318 -10.83 -27.45 7.34
N ARG A 319 -10.80 -28.78 7.08
CA ARG A 319 -9.69 -29.70 7.38
C ARG A 319 -8.36 -29.40 6.67
N ASP A 320 -8.36 -28.61 5.60
CA ASP A 320 -7.18 -28.27 4.79
C ASP A 320 -6.52 -26.94 5.24
N LEU A 321 -7.15 -26.21 6.18
CA LEU A 321 -6.55 -25.02 6.80
C LEU A 321 -5.36 -25.41 7.69
N SER A 322 -4.29 -24.61 7.65
CA SER A 322 -3.26 -24.70 8.68
C SER A 322 -3.83 -24.26 10.04
N VAL A 323 -3.23 -24.74 11.13
CA VAL A 323 -3.66 -24.42 12.50
C VAL A 323 -3.63 -22.90 12.74
N ALA A 324 -2.63 -22.20 12.20
CA ALA A 324 -2.51 -20.74 12.29
C ALA A 324 -3.69 -20.02 11.60
N GLN A 325 -4.04 -20.46 10.38
CA GLN A 325 -5.16 -19.90 9.63
C GLN A 325 -6.50 -20.20 10.29
N ALA A 326 -6.65 -21.36 10.93
CA ALA A 326 -7.84 -21.70 11.69
C ALA A 326 -8.00 -20.80 12.92
N VAL A 327 -6.94 -20.57 13.69
CA VAL A 327 -6.95 -19.64 14.85
C VAL A 327 -7.33 -18.24 14.40
N GLU A 328 -6.72 -17.73 13.32
CA GLU A 328 -7.02 -16.41 12.78
C GLU A 328 -8.47 -16.30 12.29
N LEU A 329 -8.97 -17.33 11.59
CA LEU A 329 -10.35 -17.37 11.11
C LEU A 329 -11.36 -17.40 12.25
N ILE A 330 -11.09 -18.17 13.32
CA ILE A 330 -11.96 -18.20 14.51
C ILE A 330 -11.92 -16.86 15.25
N GLN A 331 -10.75 -16.22 15.36
CA GLN A 331 -10.62 -14.92 15.99
C GLN A 331 -11.42 -13.86 15.23
N VAL A 332 -11.35 -13.87 13.89
CA VAL A 332 -12.18 -13.00 13.03
C VAL A 332 -13.66 -13.34 13.15
N ALA A 333 -14.03 -14.63 13.19
CA ALA A 333 -15.41 -15.07 13.36
C ALA A 333 -16.02 -14.60 14.69
N HIS A 334 -15.26 -14.70 15.78
CA HIS A 334 -15.68 -14.25 17.10
C HIS A 334 -15.91 -12.74 17.15
N VAL A 335 -15.00 -11.94 16.57
CA VAL A 335 -15.18 -10.48 16.54
C VAL A 335 -16.37 -10.05 15.66
N LEU A 336 -16.79 -10.91 14.73
CA LEU A 336 -17.94 -10.69 13.84
C LEU A 336 -19.26 -11.28 14.37
N ASP A 337 -19.30 -11.85 15.58
CA ASP A 337 -20.44 -12.62 16.12
C ASP A 337 -20.91 -13.75 15.19
N LEU A 338 -19.96 -14.39 14.49
CA LEU A 338 -20.22 -15.49 13.58
C LEU A 338 -20.04 -16.84 14.28
N GLU A 339 -20.83 -17.08 15.33
CA GLU A 339 -20.87 -18.36 16.05
C GLU A 339 -20.96 -19.59 15.13
N PRO A 340 -21.74 -19.58 14.01
CA PRO A 340 -21.81 -20.73 13.10
C PRO A 340 -20.47 -21.03 12.41
N LEU A 341 -19.65 -20.01 12.12
CA LEU A 341 -18.33 -20.18 11.52
C LEU A 341 -17.35 -20.74 12.54
N THR A 342 -17.35 -20.18 13.76
CA THR A 342 -16.57 -20.71 14.89
C THR A 342 -16.88 -22.18 15.14
N SER A 343 -18.17 -22.53 15.22
CA SER A 343 -18.65 -23.91 15.37
C SER A 343 -18.24 -24.80 14.19
N CYS A 344 -18.28 -24.29 12.96
CA CYS A 344 -17.85 -25.03 11.77
C CYS A 344 -16.34 -25.34 11.79
N VAL A 345 -15.50 -24.37 12.16
CA VAL A 345 -14.04 -24.57 12.26
C VAL A 345 -13.68 -25.51 13.41
N MET A 346 -14.27 -25.31 14.58
CA MET A 346 -14.09 -26.22 15.72
C MET A 346 -14.56 -27.64 15.40
N GLY A 347 -15.70 -27.78 14.73
CA GLY A 347 -16.25 -29.07 14.30
C GLY A 347 -15.37 -29.78 13.26
N ALA A 348 -14.68 -29.04 12.39
CA ALA A 348 -13.80 -29.61 11.38
C ALA A 348 -12.48 -30.13 11.94
N PHE A 349 -11.94 -29.48 12.97
CA PHE A 349 -10.73 -29.94 13.67
C PHE A 349 -11.05 -31.05 14.67
N GLY A 350 -12.25 -31.08 15.24
CA GLY A 350 -12.74 -32.17 16.08
C GLY A 350 -11.76 -32.49 17.23
N PRO A 351 -11.17 -33.70 17.30
CA PRO A 351 -10.24 -34.05 18.37
C PRO A 351 -8.92 -33.27 18.32
N ARG A 352 -8.52 -32.74 17.14
CA ARG A 352 -7.30 -31.91 16.97
C ARG A 352 -7.41 -30.54 17.63
N VAL A 353 -8.59 -30.18 18.14
CA VAL A 353 -8.79 -28.96 18.95
C VAL A 353 -7.86 -28.95 20.16
N SER A 354 -7.77 -30.08 20.89
CA SER A 354 -6.92 -30.20 22.09
C SER A 354 -5.42 -30.19 21.77
N SER A 355 -5.00 -30.88 20.71
CA SER A 355 -3.60 -31.15 20.42
C SER A 355 -2.91 -30.09 19.56
N GLU A 356 -3.67 -29.30 18.80
CA GLU A 356 -3.12 -28.37 17.81
C GLU A 356 -3.68 -26.95 17.94
N LEU A 357 -5.00 -26.81 17.92
CA LEU A 357 -5.69 -25.52 17.86
C LEU A 357 -5.57 -24.75 19.19
N LEU A 358 -5.77 -25.44 20.31
CA LEU A 358 -5.68 -24.84 21.64
C LEU A 358 -4.25 -24.38 22.01
N PRO A 359 -3.19 -25.20 21.83
CA PRO A 359 -1.82 -24.74 22.05
C PRO A 359 -1.44 -23.54 21.18
N MET A 360 -1.89 -23.50 19.93
CA MET A 360 -1.63 -22.40 19.01
C MET A 360 -2.38 -21.12 19.39
N ALA A 361 -3.64 -21.24 19.84
CA ALA A 361 -4.40 -20.11 20.34
C ALA A 361 -3.73 -19.49 21.58
N LEU A 362 -3.19 -20.33 22.47
CA LEU A 362 -2.49 -19.87 23.67
C LEU A 362 -1.14 -19.22 23.34
N SER A 363 -0.36 -19.80 22.41
CA SER A 363 0.93 -19.21 22.01
C SER A 363 0.80 -17.88 21.27
N LEU A 364 -0.32 -17.66 20.57
CA LEU A 364 -0.61 -16.43 19.85
C LEU A 364 -1.39 -15.40 20.69
N GLY A 365 -1.72 -15.69 21.95
CA GLY A 365 -2.50 -14.79 22.80
C GLY A 365 -3.91 -14.52 22.28
N ALA A 366 -4.60 -15.55 21.79
CA ALA A 366 -5.95 -15.47 21.23
C ALA A 366 -7.01 -16.03 22.20
N PRO A 367 -7.41 -15.27 23.25
CA PRO A 367 -8.25 -15.79 24.35
C PRO A 367 -9.65 -16.23 23.89
N ALA A 368 -10.25 -15.51 22.93
CA ALA A 368 -11.55 -15.88 22.38
C ALA A 368 -11.54 -17.25 21.68
N VAL A 369 -10.45 -17.57 20.98
CA VAL A 369 -10.26 -18.86 20.31
C VAL A 369 -10.03 -19.95 21.35
N ALA A 370 -9.24 -19.66 22.39
CA ALA A 370 -8.99 -20.57 23.50
C ALA A 370 -10.28 -20.93 24.26
N VAL A 371 -11.16 -19.94 24.52
CA VAL A 371 -12.49 -20.17 25.12
C VAL A 371 -13.36 -21.03 24.22
N ALA A 372 -13.46 -20.71 22.92
CA ALA A 372 -14.24 -21.53 21.99
C ALA A 372 -13.71 -22.99 21.88
N CYS A 373 -12.39 -23.19 22.02
CA CYS A 373 -11.78 -24.52 22.08
C CYS A 373 -12.20 -25.25 23.36
N ILE A 374 -12.22 -24.57 24.50
CA ILE A 374 -12.70 -25.13 25.78
C ILE A 374 -14.17 -25.53 25.66
N ASP A 375 -15.04 -24.64 25.18
CA ASP A 375 -16.47 -24.91 25.06
C ASP A 375 -16.71 -26.16 24.22
N ARG A 376 -15.94 -26.32 23.13
CA ARG A 376 -15.99 -27.53 22.31
C ARG A 376 -15.48 -28.76 23.06
N LEU A 377 -14.38 -28.68 23.79
CA LEU A 377 -13.87 -29.81 24.58
C LEU A 377 -14.85 -30.24 25.68
N VAL A 378 -15.51 -29.29 26.33
CA VAL A 378 -16.59 -29.53 27.31
C VAL A 378 -17.78 -30.20 26.65
N GLU A 379 -18.20 -29.74 25.46
CA GLU A 379 -19.26 -30.38 24.69
C GLU A 379 -18.92 -31.83 24.31
N ILE A 380 -17.69 -32.10 23.89
CA ILE A 380 -17.25 -33.46 23.54
C ILE A 380 -17.18 -34.33 24.81
N ALA A 381 -16.67 -33.81 25.93
CA ALA A 381 -16.61 -34.52 27.21
C ALA A 381 -18.01 -34.81 27.80
N ASN A 382 -18.97 -33.90 27.64
CA ASN A 382 -20.38 -34.11 28.00
C ASN A 382 -21.00 -35.27 27.21
N ASN A 383 -20.57 -35.46 25.96
CA ASN A 383 -21.03 -36.55 25.10
C ASN A 383 -20.20 -37.84 25.27
N SER A 384 -19.06 -37.79 25.96
CA SER A 384 -18.16 -38.92 26.16
C SER A 384 -17.42 -38.82 27.52
N PRO A 385 -17.89 -39.55 28.56
CA PRO A 385 -17.38 -39.45 29.92
C PRO A 385 -15.85 -39.65 30.06
N THR A 386 -15.25 -40.41 29.15
CA THR A 386 -13.82 -40.72 29.14
C THR A 386 -12.92 -39.56 28.71
N GLN A 387 -13.49 -38.43 28.28
CA GLN A 387 -12.75 -37.25 27.81
C GLN A 387 -12.77 -36.07 28.80
N TRP A 388 -13.38 -36.25 29.97
CA TRP A 388 -13.42 -35.24 31.03
C TRP A 388 -12.04 -34.88 31.57
N ASP A 389 -11.16 -35.86 31.75
CA ASP A 389 -9.81 -35.62 32.27
C ASP A 389 -9.01 -34.69 31.34
N VAL A 390 -9.11 -34.91 30.03
CA VAL A 390 -8.43 -34.10 29.00
C VAL A 390 -9.03 -32.68 28.93
N ALA A 391 -10.35 -32.54 29.07
CA ALA A 391 -11.00 -31.24 29.09
C ALA A 391 -10.64 -30.45 30.37
N ALA A 392 -10.60 -31.10 31.53
CA ALA A 392 -10.22 -30.50 32.80
C ALA A 392 -8.76 -30.00 32.80
N ASP A 393 -7.83 -30.81 32.29
CA ASP A 393 -6.42 -30.42 32.15
C ASP A 393 -6.23 -29.22 31.20
N SER A 394 -6.99 -29.19 30.10
CA SER A 394 -6.97 -28.08 29.14
C SER A 394 -7.53 -26.77 29.73
N VAL A 395 -8.59 -26.85 30.55
CA VAL A 395 -9.15 -25.69 31.28
C VAL A 395 -8.17 -25.18 32.34
N ALA A 396 -7.51 -26.08 33.06
CA ALA A 396 -6.51 -25.72 34.06
C ALA A 396 -5.32 -24.96 33.45
N LEU A 397 -4.82 -25.41 32.29
CA LEU A 397 -3.74 -24.73 31.55
C LEU A 397 -4.09 -23.29 31.15
N ILE A 398 -5.34 -23.04 30.75
CA ILE A 398 -5.81 -21.71 30.33
C ILE A 398 -6.00 -20.79 31.52
N LEU A 399 -6.62 -21.29 32.59
CA LEU A 399 -6.71 -20.53 33.84
C LEU A 399 -5.32 -20.17 34.34
N GLN A 400 -4.34 -21.08 34.23
CA GLN A 400 -2.96 -20.81 34.61
C GLN A 400 -2.28 -19.77 33.69
N SER A 401 -2.53 -19.77 32.37
CA SER A 401 -1.98 -18.75 31.47
C SER A 401 -2.60 -17.36 31.72
N ILE A 402 -3.92 -17.29 31.96
CA ILE A 402 -4.64 -16.05 32.30
C ILE A 402 -4.17 -15.51 33.66
N LEU A 403 -3.93 -16.39 34.63
CA LEU A 403 -3.40 -16.04 35.95
C LEU A 403 -1.94 -15.57 35.90
N LEU A 404 -1.14 -16.11 34.98
CA LEU A 404 0.25 -15.67 34.75
C LEU A 404 0.33 -14.29 34.07
N ASP A 405 -0.52 -14.02 33.08
CA ASP A 405 -0.59 -12.70 32.42
C ASP A 405 -1.10 -11.59 33.36
N SER A 406 -2.02 -11.92 34.26
CA SER A 406 -2.54 -10.97 35.26
C SER A 406 -1.57 -10.67 36.41
N GLN A 407 -0.46 -11.41 36.53
CA GLN A 407 0.63 -11.13 37.47
C GLN A 407 1.81 -10.35 36.83
N GLN A 408 1.80 -10.14 35.51
CA GLN A 408 2.83 -9.39 34.79
C GLN A 408 2.39 -7.97 34.37
N GLN A 409 1.12 -7.60 34.59
CA GLN A 409 0.62 -6.22 34.57
C GLN A 409 0.66 -5.62 35.98
#